data_AF-C1C2N3-F1
#
_entry.id   AF-C1C2N3-F1
#
_cell.length_a   1.000
_cell.length_b   1.000
_cell.length_c   1.000
_cell.angle_alpha   90.00
_cell.angle_beta   90.00
_cell.angle_gamma   90.00
#
_symmetry.space_group_name_H-M   'P 1'
#
loop_
_entity.id
_entity.type
_entity.pdbx_description
1 polymer ?
#
loop_
_entity_poly.entity_id
_entity_poly.type
_entity_poly.pdbx_seq_one_letter_code
_entity_poly.pdbx_strand_id
1 'polypeptide(L)'
;MALPISKVSELPCYRKDFLGPCGKIIRDRLDEETDSEEEVWYGGENVPRCSPDGYFHPIQVDKKDSSTKFCSDRNGKQIKDFRTSSPKAIKEMHCRCALAWKYLDPKLGIPKCCQNGNYECWQCQKGFCYCVDQFGRQVGLGVRQIDVHVLKCQKCCSELDP
;
A
#
# COMPACT_ATOMS: atom_id res chain seq x y z
N MET A 1 -4.55 20.93 17.52
CA MET A 1 -3.30 21.70 17.35
C MET A 1 -2.18 20.71 17.08
N ALA A 2 -1.40 20.90 16.03
CA ALA A 2 -0.20 20.08 15.79
C ALA A 2 0.95 20.66 16.62
N LEU A 3 1.71 19.80 17.30
CA LEU A 3 2.92 20.21 18.01
C LEU A 3 4.08 20.39 17.00
N PRO A 4 4.95 21.40 17.19
CA PRO A 4 6.12 21.57 16.34
C PRO A 4 7.08 20.37 16.49
N ILE A 5 7.81 20.05 15.42
CA ILE A 5 8.73 18.89 15.39
C ILE A 5 9.76 18.93 16.53
N SER A 6 10.22 20.14 16.91
CA SER A 6 11.14 20.36 18.03
C SER A 6 10.60 19.92 19.40
N LYS A 7 9.29 19.68 19.51
CA LYS A 7 8.59 19.31 20.74
C LYS A 7 8.06 17.88 20.70
N VAL A 8 8.44 17.08 19.70
CA VAL A 8 8.01 15.67 19.56
C VAL A 8 8.39 14.84 20.79
N SER A 9 9.50 15.14 21.45
CA SER A 9 9.93 14.47 22.68
C SER A 9 9.01 14.68 23.89
N GLU A 10 8.13 15.68 23.85
CA GLU A 10 7.18 16.00 24.91
C GLU A 10 5.83 15.27 24.74
N LEU A 11 5.64 14.54 23.63
CA LEU A 11 4.41 13.78 23.39
C LEU A 11 4.31 12.60 24.39
N PRO A 12 3.12 12.33 24.97
CA PRO A 12 2.92 11.20 25.89
C PRO A 12 3.26 9.83 25.29
N CYS A 13 3.22 9.71 23.96
CA CYS A 13 3.55 8.49 23.24
C CYS A 13 4.99 8.47 22.71
N TYR A 14 5.77 9.54 22.90
CA TYR A 14 7.16 9.58 22.44
C TYR A 14 7.99 8.56 23.20
N ARG A 15 8.73 7.78 22.43
CA ARG A 15 9.69 6.80 22.94
C ARG A 15 10.91 6.85 22.05
N LYS A 16 12.05 7.24 22.63
CA LYS A 16 13.32 7.46 21.91
C LYS A 16 13.76 6.21 21.14
N ASP A 17 13.59 5.03 21.73
CA ASP A 17 14.01 3.75 21.15
C ASP A 17 12.82 2.95 20.59
N PHE A 18 11.71 3.61 20.26
CA PHE A 18 10.57 2.93 19.67
C PHE A 18 10.87 2.48 18.25
N LEU A 19 10.97 1.17 18.08
CA LEU A 19 10.88 0.53 16.79
C LEU A 19 9.53 -0.17 16.66
N GLY A 20 8.83 0.15 15.57
CA GLY A 20 7.70 -0.64 15.12
C GLY A 20 8.14 -2.06 14.70
N PRO A 21 7.19 -2.97 14.47
CA PRO A 21 7.47 -4.37 14.17
C PRO A 21 8.43 -4.59 12.99
N CYS A 22 8.33 -3.78 11.93
CA CYS A 22 9.23 -3.87 10.78
C CYS A 22 10.62 -3.35 11.13
N GLY A 23 10.69 -2.20 11.80
CA GLY A 23 11.96 -1.60 12.23
C GLY A 23 12.76 -2.51 13.17
N LYS A 24 12.08 -3.31 14.02
CA LYS A 24 12.75 -4.33 14.85
C LYS A 24 13.46 -5.37 13.99
N ILE A 25 12.78 -5.92 12.97
CA ILE A 25 13.39 -6.89 12.04
C ILE A 25 14.63 -6.30 11.37
N ILE A 26 14.60 -5.02 11.00
CA ILE A 26 15.78 -4.36 10.41
C ILE A 26 16.91 -4.25 11.42
N ARG A 27 16.62 -3.80 12.65
CA ARG A 27 17.65 -3.68 13.70
C ARG A 27 18.25 -5.03 14.07
N ASP A 28 17.41 -6.02 14.31
CA ASP A 28 17.85 -7.37 14.71
C ASP A 28 18.81 -7.95 13.66
N ARG A 29 18.56 -7.72 12.35
CA ARG A 29 19.46 -8.11 11.27
C ARG A 29 20.78 -7.34 11.22
N LEU A 30 20.74 -6.04 11.48
CA LEU A 30 21.96 -5.23 11.52
C LEU A 30 22.87 -5.64 12.69
N ASP A 31 22.26 -5.99 13.82
CA ASP A 31 22.99 -6.49 14.99
C ASP A 31 23.62 -7.87 14.67
N GLU A 32 22.91 -8.75 13.95
CA GLU A 32 23.44 -10.02 13.44
C GLU A 32 24.59 -9.84 12.43
N GLU A 33 24.54 -8.84 11.55
CA GLU A 33 25.63 -8.52 10.61
C GLU A 33 26.91 -8.01 11.32
N THR A 34 26.78 -7.37 12.49
CA THR A 34 27.94 -6.82 13.22
C THR A 34 28.72 -7.85 14.05
N ASP A 35 28.16 -9.04 14.30
CA ASP A 35 28.79 -10.10 15.13
C ASP A 35 29.55 -11.17 14.31
N SER A 36 29.54 -11.11 12.97
CA SER A 36 30.30 -12.02 12.10
C SER A 36 31.56 -11.37 11.52
N GLU A 37 32.74 -11.69 12.06
CA GLU A 37 34.05 -11.28 11.51
C GLU A 37 34.44 -12.02 10.20
N GLU A 38 33.53 -12.76 9.57
CA GLU A 38 33.76 -13.40 8.27
C GLU A 38 32.81 -12.82 7.22
N GLU A 39 33.38 -12.34 6.10
CA GLU A 39 32.63 -11.77 4.97
C GLU A 39 31.61 -12.78 4.40
N VAL A 40 30.31 -12.55 4.64
CA VAL A 40 29.23 -13.40 4.09
C VAL A 40 28.64 -12.81 2.80
N TRP A 41 28.42 -13.70 1.85
CA TRP A 41 28.08 -13.50 0.44
C TRP A 41 26.77 -12.74 0.15
N TYR A 42 26.79 -11.94 -0.93
CA TYR A 42 25.64 -11.25 -1.53
C TYR A 42 24.54 -12.22 -2.00
N GLY A 43 23.63 -12.56 -1.11
CA GLY A 43 22.35 -13.18 -1.42
C GLY A 43 21.27 -12.43 -0.67
N GLY A 44 20.72 -11.37 -1.28
CA GLY A 44 19.79 -10.42 -0.66
C GLY A 44 18.64 -11.11 0.06
N GLU A 45 18.82 -11.33 1.36
CA GLU A 45 17.81 -11.92 2.21
C GLU A 45 16.59 -11.03 2.17
N ASN A 46 15.38 -11.58 2.07
CA ASN A 46 14.15 -10.80 1.85
C ASN A 46 13.86 -9.83 3.02
N VAL A 47 14.49 -8.65 2.99
CA VAL A 47 14.29 -7.56 3.96
C VAL A 47 12.91 -6.96 3.70
N PRO A 48 12.02 -6.89 4.70
CA PRO A 48 10.72 -6.28 4.52
C PRO A 48 10.89 -4.78 4.26
N ARG A 49 10.03 -4.21 3.41
CA ARG A 49 10.01 -2.76 3.22
C ARG A 49 9.34 -2.12 4.43
N CYS A 50 10.01 -1.19 5.09
CA CYS A 50 9.45 -0.47 6.24
C CYS A 50 9.00 0.94 5.86
N SER A 51 7.95 1.40 6.54
CA SER A 51 7.53 2.80 6.57
C SER A 51 8.34 3.57 7.61
N PRO A 52 8.42 4.92 7.52
CA PRO A 52 9.14 5.75 8.50
C PRO A 52 8.65 5.63 9.96
N ASP A 53 7.42 5.13 10.17
CA ASP A 53 6.87 4.87 11.52
C ASP A 53 7.33 3.52 12.12
N GLY A 54 8.20 2.79 11.42
CA GLY A 54 8.72 1.49 11.83
C GLY A 54 7.75 0.32 11.60
N TYR A 55 6.59 0.56 11.00
CA TYR A 55 5.68 -0.50 10.55
C TYR A 55 5.98 -0.89 9.10
N PHE A 56 5.28 -1.90 8.58
CA PHE A 56 5.50 -2.36 7.22
C PHE A 56 4.98 -1.35 6.20
N HIS A 57 5.73 -1.17 5.12
CA HIS A 57 5.30 -0.39 3.97
C HIS A 57 4.15 -1.11 3.26
N PRO A 58 3.11 -0.40 2.77
CA PRO A 58 1.98 -1.05 2.10
C PRO A 58 2.37 -1.92 0.90
N ILE A 59 3.47 -1.61 0.23
CA ILE A 59 4.00 -2.40 -0.88
C ILE A 59 5.15 -3.28 -0.38
N GLN A 60 5.01 -4.59 -0.48
CA GLN A 60 6.02 -5.60 -0.16
C GLN A 60 6.43 -6.39 -1.41
N VAL A 61 7.54 -7.11 -1.32
CA VAL A 61 8.07 -7.99 -2.37
C VAL A 61 7.75 -9.43 -2.00
N ASP A 62 7.28 -10.23 -2.96
CA ASP A 62 7.02 -11.65 -2.75
C ASP A 62 8.34 -12.38 -2.48
N LYS A 63 8.39 -13.17 -1.40
CA LYS A 63 9.60 -13.86 -0.96
C LYS A 63 10.07 -14.94 -1.95
N LYS A 64 9.13 -15.49 -2.73
CA LYS A 64 9.39 -16.56 -3.71
C LYS A 64 9.71 -15.99 -5.10
N ASP A 65 9.26 -14.77 -5.36
CA ASP A 65 9.42 -14.11 -6.65
C ASP A 65 9.66 -12.61 -6.44
N SER A 66 10.92 -12.20 -6.50
CA SER A 66 11.34 -10.82 -6.31
C SER A 66 10.78 -9.85 -7.36
N SER A 67 10.26 -10.37 -8.49
CA SER A 67 9.60 -9.57 -9.52
C SER A 67 8.15 -9.22 -9.13
N THR A 68 7.51 -10.03 -8.29
CA THR A 68 6.14 -9.78 -7.82
C THR A 68 6.13 -8.88 -6.60
N LYS A 69 5.32 -7.82 -6.65
CA LYS A 69 4.98 -7.00 -5.49
C LYS A 69 3.54 -7.21 -5.06
N PHE A 70 3.26 -7.10 -3.77
CA PHE A 70 1.92 -7.25 -3.22
C PHE A 70 1.59 -6.15 -2.20
N CYS A 71 0.30 -5.90 -2.02
CA CYS A 71 -0.19 -5.01 -0.99
C CYS A 71 -0.28 -5.72 0.36
N SER A 72 0.30 -5.13 1.39
CA SER A 72 0.32 -5.64 2.75
C SER A 72 -0.35 -4.68 3.73
N ASP A 73 -0.85 -5.22 4.83
CA ASP A 73 -1.35 -4.44 5.95
C ASP A 73 -0.21 -3.89 6.81
N ARG A 74 -0.57 -3.15 7.87
CA ARG A 74 0.41 -2.50 8.75
C ARG A 74 1.39 -3.48 9.42
N ASN A 75 1.07 -4.78 9.47
CA ASN A 75 1.91 -5.84 10.05
C ASN A 75 2.64 -6.67 8.97
N GLY A 76 2.60 -6.24 7.70
CA GLY A 76 3.29 -6.91 6.60
C GLY A 76 2.54 -8.12 6.04
N LYS A 77 1.31 -8.38 6.51
CA LYS A 77 0.49 -9.48 5.99
C LYS A 77 -0.16 -9.07 4.68
N GLN A 78 -0.08 -9.93 3.67
CA GLN A 78 -0.72 -9.71 2.37
C GLN A 78 -2.23 -9.47 2.51
N ILE A 79 -2.71 -8.41 1.85
CA ILE A 79 -4.13 -8.06 1.74
C ILE A 79 -4.67 -8.71 0.47
N LYS A 80 -5.47 -9.78 0.63
CA LYS A 80 -6.12 -10.49 -0.48
C LYS A 80 -5.12 -10.81 -1.61
N ASP A 81 -5.59 -10.92 -2.83
CA ASP A 81 -4.75 -11.12 -4.02
C ASP A 81 -4.45 -9.78 -4.72
N PHE A 82 -4.06 -8.76 -3.96
CA PHE A 82 -3.58 -7.51 -4.55
C PHE A 82 -2.08 -7.62 -4.80
N ARG A 83 -1.70 -8.25 -5.92
CA ARG A 83 -0.32 -8.50 -6.33
C ARG A 83 -0.12 -8.27 -7.82
N THR A 84 1.09 -7.91 -8.22
CA THR A 84 1.42 -7.71 -9.64
C THR A 84 2.89 -7.97 -9.92
N SER A 85 3.17 -8.48 -11.11
CA SER A 85 4.51 -8.66 -11.67
C SER A 85 4.75 -7.74 -12.88
N SER A 86 3.74 -6.97 -13.31
CA SER A 86 3.87 -6.05 -14.45
C SER A 86 4.75 -4.85 -14.08
N PRO A 87 5.83 -4.57 -14.82
CA PRO A 87 6.70 -3.41 -14.54
C PRO A 87 5.95 -2.07 -14.58
N LYS A 88 4.94 -1.94 -15.44
CA LYS A 88 4.09 -0.73 -15.53
C LYS A 88 3.23 -0.60 -14.29
N ALA A 89 2.50 -1.65 -13.93
CA ALA A 89 1.61 -1.65 -12.77
C ALA A 89 2.37 -1.47 -11.45
N ILE A 90 3.59 -2.01 -11.35
CA ILE A 90 4.52 -1.84 -10.23
C ILE A 90 4.93 -0.37 -10.04
N LYS A 91 5.23 0.34 -11.13
CA LYS A 91 5.64 1.77 -11.06
C LYS A 91 4.50 2.66 -10.57
N GLU A 92 3.27 2.31 -10.90
CA GLU A 92 2.06 3.05 -10.53
C GLU A 92 1.47 2.59 -9.18
N MET A 93 1.96 1.49 -8.62
CA MET A 93 1.42 0.83 -7.42
C MET A 93 1.51 1.72 -6.17
N HIS A 94 0.39 1.86 -5.45
CA HIS A 94 0.34 2.57 -4.18
C HIS A 94 -0.58 1.93 -3.13
N CYS A 95 -1.27 0.82 -3.44
CA CYS A 95 -2.07 0.01 -2.51
C CYS A 95 -3.19 0.74 -1.74
N ARG A 96 -3.56 1.95 -2.15
CA ARG A 96 -4.54 2.77 -1.40
C ARG A 96 -5.92 2.14 -1.36
N CYS A 97 -6.35 1.56 -2.49
CA CYS A 97 -7.63 0.86 -2.56
C CYS A 97 -7.60 -0.46 -1.79
N ALA A 98 -6.49 -1.21 -1.85
CA ALA A 98 -6.30 -2.41 -1.05
C ALA A 98 -6.39 -2.12 0.46
N LEU A 99 -5.77 -1.04 0.93
CA LEU A 99 -5.88 -0.59 2.32
C LEU A 99 -7.31 -0.18 2.66
N ALA A 100 -7.99 0.54 1.76
CA ALA A 100 -9.40 0.88 1.94
C ALA A 100 -10.27 -0.38 2.07
N TRP A 101 -10.07 -1.39 1.24
CA TRP A 101 -10.72 -2.70 1.36
C TRP A 101 -10.51 -3.35 2.73
N LYS A 102 -9.31 -3.20 3.30
CA LYS A 102 -8.93 -3.82 4.57
C LYS A 102 -9.54 -3.12 5.78
N TYR A 103 -9.67 -1.79 5.73
CA TYR A 103 -10.00 -0.98 6.91
C TYR A 103 -11.37 -0.28 6.85
N LEU A 104 -12.01 -0.18 5.68
CA LEU A 104 -13.35 0.36 5.58
C LEU A 104 -14.39 -0.63 6.12
N ASP A 105 -15.41 -0.09 6.79
CA ASP A 105 -16.62 -0.85 7.13
C ASP A 105 -17.33 -1.25 5.82
N PRO A 106 -17.59 -2.56 5.60
CA PRO A 106 -18.33 -3.04 4.43
C PRO A 106 -19.66 -2.31 4.17
N LYS A 107 -20.32 -1.79 5.23
CA LYS A 107 -21.57 -1.04 5.12
C LYS A 107 -21.43 0.30 4.39
N LEU A 108 -20.22 0.86 4.34
CA LEU A 108 -19.94 2.11 3.63
C LEU A 108 -19.77 1.92 2.12
N GLY A 109 -19.78 0.66 1.65
CA GLY A 109 -19.55 0.32 0.26
C GLY A 109 -18.07 0.09 0.00
N ILE A 110 -17.74 -1.13 -0.43
CA ILE A 110 -16.36 -1.53 -0.66
C ILE A 110 -15.93 -1.04 -2.05
N PRO A 111 -14.79 -0.33 -2.18
CA PRO A 111 -14.36 0.22 -3.47
C PRO A 111 -13.93 -0.89 -4.44
N LYS A 112 -13.98 -0.61 -5.74
CA LYS A 112 -13.35 -1.46 -6.75
C LYS A 112 -11.88 -1.12 -6.90
N CYS A 113 -11.03 -2.14 -6.93
CA CYS A 113 -9.59 -1.96 -7.04
C CYS A 113 -9.05 -2.69 -8.26
N CYS A 114 -7.96 -2.15 -8.80
CA CYS A 114 -7.07 -2.88 -9.71
C CYS A 114 -6.33 -3.98 -8.95
N GLN A 115 -5.77 -4.94 -9.69
CA GLN A 115 -4.97 -6.04 -9.15
C GLN A 115 -3.70 -5.55 -8.42
N ASN A 116 -3.08 -4.45 -8.87
CA ASN A 116 -1.99 -3.78 -8.14
C ASN A 116 -2.44 -3.04 -6.87
N GLY A 117 -3.72 -3.13 -6.46
CA GLY A 117 -4.26 -2.54 -5.24
C GLY A 117 -4.55 -1.04 -5.31
N ASN A 118 -4.46 -0.44 -6.49
CA ASN A 118 -4.89 0.94 -6.75
C ASN A 118 -6.41 1.01 -6.95
N TYR A 119 -6.98 2.21 -6.91
CA TYR A 119 -8.40 2.39 -7.22
C TYR A 119 -8.63 2.16 -8.71
N GLU A 120 -9.72 1.48 -9.04
CA GLU A 120 -10.26 1.55 -10.39
C GLU A 120 -10.72 3.00 -10.66
N CYS A 121 -10.47 3.50 -11.87
CA CYS A 121 -10.69 4.91 -12.25
C CYS A 121 -12.15 5.36 -12.17
N TRP A 122 -13.08 4.42 -12.04
CA TRP A 122 -14.48 4.67 -11.74
C TRP A 122 -14.89 3.87 -10.51
N GLN A 123 -15.79 4.43 -9.73
CA GLN A 123 -16.37 3.79 -8.56
C GLN A 123 -17.88 3.89 -8.65
N CYS A 124 -18.57 2.89 -8.11
CA CYS A 124 -20.02 2.96 -7.94
C CYS A 124 -20.38 2.78 -6.47
N GLN A 125 -21.20 3.68 -5.96
CA GLN A 125 -21.77 3.61 -4.62
C GLN A 125 -23.23 3.98 -4.66
N LYS A 126 -24.07 3.19 -3.99
CA LYS A 126 -25.51 3.47 -3.78
C LYS A 126 -26.27 3.82 -5.08
N GLY A 127 -25.97 3.14 -6.18
CA GLY A 127 -26.65 3.31 -7.47
C GLY A 127 -26.11 4.44 -8.36
N PHE A 128 -25.06 5.14 -7.93
CA PHE A 128 -24.37 6.16 -8.72
C PHE A 128 -22.92 5.75 -8.98
N CYS A 129 -22.43 6.10 -10.16
CA CYS A 129 -21.07 5.85 -10.59
C CYS A 129 -20.38 7.15 -10.99
N TYR A 130 -19.10 7.27 -10.70
CA TYR A 130 -18.31 8.47 -10.95
C TYR A 130 -16.84 8.13 -11.15
N CYS A 131 -16.10 9.02 -11.82
CA CYS A 131 -14.66 8.87 -11.93
C CYS A 131 -13.99 9.21 -10.60
N VAL A 132 -12.84 8.60 -10.32
CA VAL A 132 -12.03 8.90 -9.14
C VAL A 132 -10.56 9.13 -9.48
N ASP A 133 -9.88 9.90 -8.63
CA ASP A 133 -8.43 10.04 -8.68
C ASP A 133 -7.70 8.88 -7.99
N GLN A 134 -6.36 8.93 -7.96
CA GLN A 134 -5.50 7.92 -7.31
C GLN A 134 -5.77 7.73 -5.80
N PHE A 135 -6.46 8.67 -5.15
CA PHE A 135 -6.84 8.61 -3.73
C PHE A 135 -8.27 8.13 -3.53
N GLY A 136 -9.00 7.80 -4.60
CA GLY A 136 -10.40 7.40 -4.56
C GLY A 136 -11.36 8.58 -4.42
N ARG A 137 -10.90 9.82 -4.61
CA ARG A 137 -11.76 11.02 -4.53
C ARG A 137 -12.50 11.20 -5.84
N GLN A 138 -13.79 11.48 -5.76
CA GLN A 138 -14.62 11.73 -6.93
C GLN A 138 -14.08 12.90 -7.77
N VAL A 139 -13.99 12.68 -9.07
CA VAL A 139 -13.63 13.67 -10.09
C VAL A 139 -14.79 13.80 -11.06
N GLY A 140 -15.37 14.99 -11.16
CA GLY A 140 -16.51 15.26 -12.03
C GLY A 140 -17.85 14.75 -11.49
N LEU A 141 -18.87 14.85 -12.33
CA LEU A 141 -20.24 14.47 -11.97
C LEU A 141 -20.42 12.95 -12.03
N GLY A 142 -21.23 12.45 -11.10
CA GLY A 142 -21.69 11.06 -11.14
C GLY A 142 -22.90 10.88 -12.05
N VAL A 143 -23.01 9.69 -12.61
CA VAL A 143 -24.17 9.24 -13.39
C VAL A 143 -24.86 8.10 -12.64
N ARG A 144 -26.12 7.80 -13.00
CA ARG A 144 -26.77 6.58 -12.50
C ARG A 144 -26.02 5.35 -13.02
N GLN A 145 -26.05 4.26 -12.27
CA GLN A 145 -25.32 3.04 -12.63
C GLN A 145 -25.67 2.49 -14.03
N ILE A 146 -26.92 2.66 -14.48
CA ILE A 146 -27.35 2.27 -15.85
C ILE A 146 -26.65 3.07 -16.95
N ASP A 147 -26.18 4.28 -16.63
CA ASP A 147 -25.59 5.24 -17.56
C ASP A 147 -24.04 5.23 -17.44
N VAL A 148 -23.44 4.23 -16.79
CA VAL A 148 -21.98 4.16 -16.51
C VAL A 148 -21.11 4.25 -17.77
N HIS A 149 -21.60 3.74 -18.90
CA HIS A 149 -20.92 3.76 -20.19
C HIS A 149 -20.70 5.19 -20.73
N VAL A 150 -21.42 6.18 -20.20
CA VAL A 150 -21.27 7.59 -20.55
C VAL A 150 -20.07 8.22 -19.82
N LEU A 151 -19.60 7.63 -18.72
CA LEU A 151 -18.44 8.14 -17.99
C LEU A 151 -17.16 8.02 -18.82
N LYS A 152 -16.51 9.15 -19.05
CA LYS A 152 -15.20 9.24 -19.71
C LYS A 152 -14.10 9.37 -18.66
N CYS A 153 -13.92 8.33 -17.85
CA CYS A 153 -12.84 8.30 -16.88
C CYS A 153 -11.49 8.06 -17.55
N GLN A 154 -10.42 8.45 -16.87
CA GLN A 154 -9.08 8.05 -17.29
C GLN A 154 -8.98 6.51 -17.27
N LYS A 155 -8.03 5.95 -18.03
CA LYS A 155 -7.76 4.52 -17.95
C LYS A 155 -6.94 4.24 -16.69
N CYS A 156 -7.41 3.30 -15.89
CA CYS A 156 -6.69 2.75 -14.74
C CYS A 156 -6.55 1.24 -14.93
N CYS A 157 -5.70 0.62 -14.12
CA CYS A 157 -5.38 -0.80 -14.15
C CYS A 157 -4.58 -1.17 -15.40
N SER A 158 -3.28 -0.90 -15.33
CA SER A 158 -2.26 -1.12 -16.36
C SER A 158 -1.97 -2.60 -16.69
N GLU A 159 -2.83 -3.51 -16.22
CA GLU A 159 -2.78 -4.97 -16.43
C GLU A 159 -3.84 -5.46 -17.41
N LEU A 160 -4.72 -4.57 -17.89
CA LEU A 160 -5.74 -4.87 -18.90
C LEU A 160 -5.29 -4.56 -20.34
N ASP A 161 -4.04 -4.11 -20.52
CA ASP A 161 -3.43 -3.99 -21.85
C ASP A 161 -2.77 -5.35 -22.17
N PRO A 162 -3.27 -6.11 -23.18
CA PRO A 162 -2.70 -7.40 -23.57
C PRO A 162 -1.26 -7.32 -24.08
#